data_AF-A0A813JG82-F1
#
_entry.id   AF-A0A813JG82-F1
#
_cell.length_a   1.000
_cell.length_b   1.000
_cell.length_c   1.000
_cell.angle_alpha   90.00
_cell.angle_beta   90.00
_cell.angle_gamma   90.00
#
_symmetry.space_group_name_H-M   'P 1'
#
loop_
_entity.id
_entity.type
_entity.pdbx_description
1 polymer ?
#
loop_
_entity_poly.entity_id
_entity_poly.type
_entity_poly.pdbx_seq_one_letter_code
_entity_poly.pdbx_strand_id
1 'polypeptide(L)'
;VSHNFIDATCLPQTLGCLQKALAAFAERRSGGATGDEALEFLSEGNLDAPSASLLAASLHAPQAIAVLAGSAVETVRHARNALGPEEQAGKGLRLQMLERSISEAWVTCGQALESAAAGLASDAATTSPEVSASTAASLRECIRDAARDAMATVDAIAEHALRPPDDPPEVCYPGRRLRVAVLHGTCSNSQVMEMQLLHLRTVCGDKVEFLFIQGHLPAGPENPQHRLMSTFFPDQLFWQYVTYGPAQGPNFYSGFEQAQETLQQKLRELAPVDGVIGFSQGSNLALHLAGRASIGTGAPLSFVVHLAGTHAETHGYHAFFKEPFSIPSLHVHGRIDKFTKDKGAALAHCYSSPEIIMHSGDHRPLPASQAEASEVASQILAFMESAVSARKGDPDLERPDLVRMDVVFDRFLLTGSGGDMV
;
A
#
# COMPACT_ATOMS: atom_id res chain seq x y z
N VAL A 1 9.83 2.80 12.03
CA VAL A 1 9.98 3.69 10.84
C VAL A 1 9.23 3.03 9.69
N SER A 2 8.42 3.79 8.93
CA SER A 2 7.51 3.30 7.87
C SER A 2 8.18 2.36 6.85
N HIS A 3 7.43 1.36 6.34
CA HIS A 3 7.81 0.46 5.23
C HIS A 3 8.34 1.17 3.96
N ASN A 4 8.08 2.48 3.87
CA ASN A 4 8.61 3.43 2.90
C ASN A 4 10.14 3.48 2.77
N PHE A 5 10.88 2.99 3.78
CA PHE A 5 12.35 2.83 3.74
C PHE A 5 12.81 1.39 3.47
N ILE A 6 11.88 0.45 3.39
CA ILE A 6 12.14 -0.98 3.13
C ILE A 6 11.93 -1.28 1.64
N ASP A 7 10.99 -0.58 0.98
CA ASP A 7 10.76 -0.68 -0.46
C ASP A 7 11.43 0.48 -1.23
N ALA A 8 12.45 0.15 -2.04
CA ALA A 8 13.17 1.11 -2.88
C ALA A 8 12.26 1.86 -3.87
N THR A 9 11.11 1.29 -4.26
CA THR A 9 10.16 1.92 -5.18
C THR A 9 9.38 3.07 -4.54
N CYS A 10 9.17 3.02 -3.22
CA CYS A 10 8.50 4.06 -2.44
C CYS A 10 9.46 5.16 -1.95
N LEU A 11 10.77 4.89 -2.01
CA LEU A 11 11.79 5.76 -1.46
C LEU A 11 11.85 7.17 -2.10
N PRO A 12 11.73 7.35 -3.43
CA PRO A 12 11.75 8.69 -4.04
C PRO A 12 10.64 9.60 -3.49
N GLN A 13 9.44 9.05 -3.32
CA GLN A 13 8.32 9.80 -2.79
C GLN A 13 8.51 10.10 -1.29
N THR A 14 9.02 9.13 -0.54
CA THR A 14 9.29 9.28 0.90
C THR A 14 10.32 10.37 1.15
N LEU A 15 11.41 10.38 0.37
CA LEU A 15 12.41 11.45 0.37
C LEU A 15 11.81 12.79 -0.05
N GLY A 16 10.88 12.80 -1.01
CA GLY A 16 10.13 14.01 -1.38
C GLY A 16 9.23 14.55 -0.26
N CYS A 17 8.55 13.69 0.49
CA CYS A 17 7.76 14.07 1.66
C CYS A 17 8.66 14.62 2.78
N LEU A 18 9.77 13.93 3.05
CA LEU A 18 10.76 14.39 4.02
C LEU A 18 11.37 15.74 3.63
N GLN A 19 11.70 15.94 2.35
CA GLN A 19 12.20 17.22 1.84
C GLN A 19 11.21 18.37 2.09
N LYS A 20 9.91 18.15 1.82
CA LYS A 20 8.87 19.15 2.09
C LYS A 20 8.75 19.46 3.59
N ALA A 21 8.82 18.42 4.42
CA ALA A 21 8.80 18.57 5.87
C ALA A 21 10.02 19.37 6.38
N LEU A 22 11.21 19.09 5.83
CA LEU A 22 12.45 19.82 6.12
C LEU A 22 12.37 21.28 5.68
N ALA A 23 11.75 21.57 4.53
CA ALA A 23 11.54 22.93 4.05
C ALA A 23 10.59 23.72 4.98
N ALA A 24 9.46 23.11 5.38
CA ALA A 24 8.52 23.72 6.32
C ALA A 24 9.17 23.96 7.70
N PHE A 25 10.00 23.02 8.16
CA PHE A 25 10.81 23.17 9.36
C PHE A 25 11.80 24.35 9.23
N ALA A 26 12.53 24.44 8.11
CA ALA A 26 13.50 25.52 7.87
C ALA A 26 12.85 26.91 7.73
N GLU A 27 11.66 27.00 7.14
CA GLU A 27 10.88 28.24 7.06
C GLU A 27 10.51 28.76 8.45
N ARG A 28 10.06 27.86 9.34
CA ARG A 28 9.74 28.19 10.74
C ARG A 28 10.96 28.65 11.52
N ARG A 29 12.09 27.95 11.34
CA ARG A 29 13.39 28.32 11.92
C ARG A 29 13.81 29.73 11.49
N SER A 30 13.65 30.05 10.21
CA SER A 30 13.96 31.37 9.65
C SER A 30 13.03 32.47 10.20
N GLY A 31 11.83 32.10 10.61
CA GLY A 31 10.87 32.96 11.32
C GLY A 31 11.17 33.15 12.81
N GLY A 32 12.26 32.60 13.33
CA GLY A 32 12.70 32.76 14.72
C GLY A 32 12.23 31.66 15.69
N ALA A 33 11.56 30.61 15.19
CA ALA A 33 11.18 29.47 16.03
C ALA A 33 12.40 28.63 16.43
N THR A 34 12.37 28.13 17.67
CA THR A 34 13.28 27.08 18.12
C THR A 34 13.00 25.76 17.40
N GLY A 35 13.96 24.83 17.42
CA GLY A 35 13.77 23.50 16.82
C GLY A 35 12.55 22.75 17.38
N ASP A 36 12.33 22.85 18.69
CA ASP A 36 11.20 22.17 19.36
C ASP A 36 9.86 22.81 18.99
N GLU A 37 9.76 24.15 18.98
CA GLU A 37 8.54 24.86 18.54
C GLU A 37 8.19 24.56 17.07
N ALA A 38 9.20 24.44 16.21
CA ALA A 38 9.00 24.09 14.82
C ALA A 38 8.51 22.64 14.66
N LEU A 39 9.01 21.69 15.45
CA LEU A 39 8.56 20.30 15.43
C LEU A 39 7.14 20.15 16.01
N GLU A 40 6.85 20.82 17.12
CA GLU A 40 5.53 20.81 17.77
C GLU A 40 4.46 21.35 16.82
N PHE A 41 4.71 22.52 16.20
CA PHE A 41 3.79 23.11 15.22
C PHE A 41 3.50 22.19 14.01
N LEU A 42 4.51 21.44 13.56
CA LEU A 42 4.36 20.49 12.46
C LEU A 42 3.55 19.26 12.89
N SER A 43 3.69 18.81 14.14
CA SER A 43 2.96 17.68 14.70
C SER A 43 1.48 17.97 15.02
N GLU A 44 1.11 19.22 15.31
CA GLU A 44 -0.24 19.63 15.71
C GLU A 44 -1.25 19.83 14.55
N GLY A 45 -0.95 19.29 13.35
CA GLY A 45 -1.93 19.21 12.26
C GLY A 45 -1.45 19.69 10.89
N ASN A 46 -0.16 20.01 10.73
CA ASN A 46 0.40 20.42 9.43
C ASN A 46 1.15 19.30 8.69
N LEU A 47 1.53 18.24 9.40
CA LEU A 47 2.04 16.99 8.85
C LEU A 47 1.29 15.82 9.47
N ASP A 48 1.12 14.74 8.72
CA ASP A 48 0.64 13.49 9.30
C ASP A 48 1.64 12.93 10.33
N ALA A 49 1.14 12.16 11.31
CA ALA A 49 1.97 11.63 12.39
C ALA A 49 3.18 10.80 11.91
N PRO A 50 3.08 9.98 10.84
CA PRO A 50 4.25 9.30 10.25
C PRO A 50 5.32 10.26 9.72
N SER A 51 4.94 11.32 9.01
CA SER A 51 5.86 12.30 8.43
C SER A 51 6.51 13.17 9.50
N ALA A 52 5.76 13.55 10.55
CA ALA A 52 6.31 14.24 11.71
C ALA A 52 7.35 13.38 12.45
N SER A 53 7.05 12.09 12.66
CA SER A 53 7.97 11.14 13.28
C SER A 53 9.23 10.93 12.43
N LEU A 54 9.07 10.85 11.11
CA LEU A 54 10.18 10.70 10.18
C LEU A 54 11.09 11.94 10.16
N LEU A 55 10.51 13.14 10.15
CA LEU A 55 11.24 14.40 10.23
C LEU A 55 12.08 14.44 11.50
N ALA A 56 11.48 14.16 12.66
CA ALA A 56 12.16 14.14 13.95
C ALA A 56 13.33 13.13 13.97
N ALA A 57 13.09 11.90 13.49
CA ALA A 57 14.13 10.89 13.40
C ALA A 57 15.29 11.30 12.47
N SER A 58 14.96 11.91 11.32
CA SER A 58 15.95 12.33 10.33
C SER A 58 16.83 13.46 10.84
N LEU A 59 16.27 14.43 11.57
CA LEU A 59 17.03 15.52 12.18
C LEU A 59 17.99 15.03 13.28
N HIS A 60 17.64 13.95 13.98
CA HIS A 60 18.49 13.35 15.02
C HIS A 60 19.56 12.41 14.46
N ALA A 61 19.27 11.69 13.38
CA ALA A 61 20.19 10.71 12.77
C ALA A 61 20.29 10.91 11.25
N PRO A 62 20.81 12.05 10.77
CA PRO A 62 20.79 12.37 9.34
C PRO A 62 21.59 11.37 8.49
N GLN A 63 22.66 10.80 9.07
CA GLN A 63 23.48 9.76 8.43
C GLN A 63 22.72 8.46 8.18
N ALA A 64 21.69 8.13 8.98
CA ALA A 64 20.91 6.92 8.78
C ALA A 64 20.09 6.97 7.47
N ILE A 65 19.56 8.14 7.12
CA ILE A 65 18.80 8.33 5.88
C ILE A 65 19.72 8.25 4.66
N ALA A 66 20.95 8.78 4.78
CA ALA A 66 21.96 8.69 3.73
C ALA A 66 22.35 7.24 3.41
N VAL A 67 22.55 6.43 4.45
CA VAL A 67 22.84 4.99 4.31
C VAL A 67 21.68 4.27 3.64
N LEU A 68 20.44 4.56 4.02
CA LEU A 68 19.24 3.96 3.40
C LEU A 68 19.12 4.30 1.91
N ALA A 69 19.30 5.57 1.54
CA ALA A 69 19.27 5.99 0.15
C ALA A 69 20.38 5.33 -0.69
N GLY A 70 21.60 5.28 -0.17
CA GLY A 70 22.72 4.62 -0.84
C GLY A 70 22.49 3.11 -1.03
N SER A 71 22.00 2.43 0.01
CA SER A 71 21.68 1.01 -0.04
C SER A 71 20.60 0.68 -1.07
N ALA A 72 19.58 1.53 -1.18
CA ALA A 72 18.51 1.36 -2.16
C ALA A 72 19.00 1.50 -3.61
N VAL A 73 19.84 2.50 -3.88
CA VAL A 73 20.47 2.70 -5.20
C VAL A 73 21.31 1.49 -5.60
N GLU A 74 22.12 0.96 -4.68
CA GLU A 74 22.96 -0.22 -4.95
C GLU A 74 22.11 -1.47 -5.21
N THR A 75 21.02 -1.64 -4.45
CA THR A 75 20.07 -2.74 -4.63
C THR A 75 19.45 -2.72 -6.03
N VAL A 76 18.98 -1.56 -6.48
CA VAL A 76 18.38 -1.40 -7.81
C VAL A 76 19.42 -1.64 -8.91
N ARG A 77 20.66 -1.19 -8.72
CA ARG A 77 21.77 -1.40 -9.65
C ARG A 77 22.12 -2.87 -9.78
N HIS A 78 22.22 -3.58 -8.66
CA HIS A 78 22.44 -5.03 -8.64
C HIS A 78 21.32 -5.79 -9.34
N ALA A 79 20.05 -5.45 -9.06
CA ALA A 79 18.90 -6.05 -9.73
C ALA A 79 18.96 -5.85 -11.25
N ARG A 80 19.34 -4.65 -11.73
CA ARG A 80 19.49 -4.37 -13.17
C ARG A 80 20.62 -5.19 -13.81
N ASN A 81 21.74 -5.33 -13.10
CA ASN A 81 22.91 -6.05 -13.62
C ASN A 81 22.69 -7.58 -13.66
N ALA A 82 21.75 -8.10 -12.87
CA ALA A 82 21.39 -9.51 -12.85
C ALA A 82 20.47 -9.94 -14.01
N LEU A 83 19.91 -8.99 -14.76
CA LEU A 83 18.97 -9.26 -15.87
C LEU A 83 19.67 -9.84 -17.10
N GLY A 84 19.02 -10.82 -17.73
CA GLY A 84 19.45 -11.37 -19.01
C GLY A 84 19.32 -10.38 -20.18
N PRO A 85 19.96 -10.62 -21.33
CA PRO A 85 19.99 -9.68 -22.46
C PRO A 85 18.61 -9.27 -22.99
N GLU A 86 17.65 -10.19 -22.98
CA GLU A 86 16.28 -9.95 -23.46
C GLU A 86 15.46 -9.09 -22.49
N GLU A 87 15.79 -9.10 -21.19
CA GLU A 87 15.08 -8.34 -20.15
C GLU A 87 15.58 -6.89 -19.99
N GLN A 88 16.77 -6.59 -20.52
CA GLN A 88 17.41 -5.27 -20.40
C GLN A 88 16.59 -4.15 -21.04
N ALA A 89 15.96 -4.42 -22.19
CA ALA A 89 15.20 -3.41 -22.93
C ALA A 89 13.92 -2.95 -22.21
N GLY A 90 13.36 -3.77 -21.31
CA GLY A 90 12.15 -3.47 -20.55
C GLY A 90 12.41 -3.26 -19.05
N LYS A 91 12.71 -4.36 -18.34
CA LYS A 91 12.95 -4.35 -16.90
C LYS A 91 14.21 -3.54 -16.57
N GLY A 92 15.27 -3.68 -17.37
CA GLY A 92 16.51 -2.95 -17.16
C GLY A 92 16.35 -1.43 -17.24
N LEU A 93 15.56 -0.97 -18.22
CA LEU A 93 15.23 0.46 -18.36
C LEU A 93 14.41 0.97 -17.16
N ARG A 94 13.42 0.21 -16.68
CA ARG A 94 12.62 0.59 -15.50
C ARG A 94 13.47 0.69 -14.23
N LEU A 95 14.38 -0.26 -14.01
CA LEU A 95 15.32 -0.22 -12.88
C LEU A 95 16.31 0.94 -13.01
N GLN A 96 16.78 1.24 -14.22
CA GLN A 96 17.61 2.43 -14.46
C GLN A 96 16.87 3.73 -14.14
N MET A 97 15.59 3.84 -14.51
CA MET A 97 14.76 5.00 -14.16
C MET A 97 14.54 5.12 -12.65
N LEU A 98 14.33 4.00 -11.96
CA LEU A 98 14.17 3.98 -10.51
C LEU A 98 15.46 4.38 -9.79
N GLU A 99 16.62 3.83 -10.18
CA GLU A 99 17.94 4.19 -9.64
C GLU A 99 18.16 5.70 -9.72
N ARG A 100 17.85 6.28 -10.88
CA ARG A 100 17.94 7.72 -11.13
C ARG A 100 16.98 8.52 -10.25
N SER A 101 15.72 8.09 -10.14
CA SER A 101 14.71 8.77 -9.32
C SER A 101 15.07 8.76 -7.83
N ILE A 102 15.61 7.66 -7.30
CA ILE A 102 16.08 7.59 -5.91
C ILE A 102 17.26 8.56 -5.72
N SER A 103 18.22 8.54 -6.64
CA SER A 103 19.41 9.39 -6.58
C SER A 103 19.06 10.88 -6.62
N GLU A 104 18.18 11.29 -7.55
CA GLU A 104 17.72 12.67 -7.67
C GLU A 104 16.94 13.13 -6.44
N ALA A 105 16.03 12.30 -5.92
CA ALA A 105 15.27 12.60 -4.70
C ALA A 105 16.18 12.69 -3.46
N TRP A 106 17.22 11.86 -3.39
CA TRP A 106 18.19 11.92 -2.30
C TRP A 106 19.07 13.17 -2.37
N VAL A 107 19.52 13.59 -3.56
CA VAL A 107 20.31 14.83 -3.68
C VAL A 107 19.55 16.03 -3.11
N THR A 108 18.28 16.18 -3.47
CA THR A 108 17.48 17.32 -3.00
C THR A 108 17.11 17.19 -1.52
N CYS A 109 16.75 15.99 -1.06
CA CYS A 109 16.41 15.74 0.34
C CYS A 109 17.64 15.85 1.27
N GLY A 110 18.78 15.31 0.87
CA GLY A 110 20.03 15.30 1.64
C GLY A 110 20.56 16.71 1.87
N GLN A 111 20.54 17.56 0.84
CA GLN A 111 20.89 18.99 0.98
C GLN A 111 19.99 19.72 1.98
N ALA A 112 18.67 19.47 1.93
CA ALA A 112 17.73 20.04 2.88
C ALA A 112 17.98 19.53 4.31
N LEU A 113 18.33 18.25 4.45
CA LEU A 113 18.58 17.60 5.73
C LEU A 113 19.86 18.11 6.40
N GLU A 114 20.95 18.25 5.64
CA GLU A 114 22.21 18.82 6.13
C GLU A 114 22.03 20.26 6.60
N SER A 115 21.31 21.07 5.81
CA SER A 115 20.99 22.47 6.16
C SER A 115 20.18 22.56 7.47
N ALA A 116 19.16 21.72 7.61
CA ALA A 116 18.32 21.70 8.81
C ALA A 116 19.07 21.18 10.05
N ALA A 117 19.91 20.14 9.90
CA ALA A 117 20.69 19.58 10.99
C ALA A 117 21.79 20.54 11.48
N ALA A 118 22.45 21.27 10.57
CA ALA A 118 23.43 22.29 10.93
C ALA A 118 22.80 23.42 11.77
N GLY A 119 21.57 23.82 11.44
CA GLY A 119 20.81 24.82 12.20
C GLY A 119 20.38 24.36 13.60
N LEU A 120 20.26 23.07 13.87
CA LEU A 120 19.97 22.54 15.21
C LEU A 120 21.22 22.50 16.09
N ALA A 121 22.37 22.16 15.50
CA ALA A 121 23.64 22.14 16.21
C ALA A 121 24.04 23.55 16.72
N SER A 122 23.67 24.62 16.00
CA SER A 122 23.90 26.00 16.46
C SER A 122 23.01 26.42 17.64
N ASP A 123 21.79 25.90 17.74
CA ASP A 123 20.85 26.23 18.83
C ASP A 123 21.27 25.59 20.16
N ALA A 124 21.77 24.34 20.11
CA ALA A 124 22.26 23.63 21.29
C ALA A 124 23.49 24.29 21.93
N ALA A 125 24.25 25.09 21.17
CA ALA A 125 25.41 25.83 21.66
C ALA A 125 25.04 27.13 22.42
N THR A 126 23.77 27.57 22.38
CA THR A 126 23.34 28.88 22.89
C THR A 126 22.34 28.84 24.06
N THR A 127 21.92 27.65 24.52
CA THR A 127 20.88 27.48 25.55
C THR A 127 21.42 26.91 26.88
N SER A 128 20.96 27.46 28.02
CA SER A 128 21.40 27.05 29.38
C SER A 128 20.73 25.74 29.86
N PRO A 129 21.43 24.93 30.67
CA PRO A 129 21.19 23.48 30.78
C PRO A 129 20.02 23.02 31.65
N GLU A 130 19.33 23.89 32.40
CA GLU A 130 18.48 23.43 33.52
C GLU A 130 16.97 23.28 33.21
N VAL A 131 16.44 23.86 32.12
CA VAL A 131 14.99 23.77 31.79
C VAL A 131 14.68 22.71 30.72
N SER A 132 15.67 22.25 29.94
CA SER A 132 15.45 21.28 28.85
C SER A 132 15.58 19.80 29.25
N ALA A 133 16.07 19.49 30.46
CA ALA A 133 16.49 18.13 30.80
C ALA A 133 15.33 17.12 30.94
N SER A 134 14.17 17.51 31.47
CA SER A 134 13.06 16.59 31.79
C SER A 134 12.28 16.14 30.54
N THR A 135 11.87 17.10 29.71
CA THR A 135 11.10 16.84 28.48
C THR A 135 11.98 16.26 27.38
N ALA A 136 13.24 16.75 27.25
CA ALA A 136 14.19 16.17 26.32
C ALA A 136 14.68 14.78 26.78
N ALA A 137 14.76 14.49 28.08
CA ALA A 137 15.06 13.12 28.53
C ALA A 137 13.91 12.16 28.19
N SER A 138 12.66 12.55 28.42
CA SER A 138 11.49 11.74 28.09
C SER A 138 11.36 11.50 26.58
N LEU A 139 11.62 12.53 25.77
CA LEU A 139 11.64 12.41 24.31
C LEU A 139 12.83 11.54 23.83
N ARG A 140 14.03 11.72 24.41
CA ARG A 140 15.21 10.88 24.12
C ARG A 140 15.00 9.42 24.52
N GLU A 141 14.26 9.17 25.59
CA GLU A 141 13.92 7.82 26.04
C GLU A 141 12.90 7.18 25.10
N CYS A 142 11.82 7.88 24.74
CA CYS A 142 10.88 7.45 23.69
C CYS A 142 11.57 7.18 22.35
N ILE A 143 12.51 8.05 21.93
CA ILE A 143 13.28 7.86 20.68
C ILE A 143 14.22 6.66 20.79
N ARG A 144 14.85 6.43 21.94
CA ARG A 144 15.75 5.30 22.16
C ARG A 144 14.99 3.98 22.22
N ASP A 145 13.79 3.98 22.78
CA ASP A 145 12.91 2.82 22.81
C ASP A 145 12.34 2.54 21.41
N ALA A 146 11.91 3.57 20.67
CA ALA A 146 11.51 3.43 19.28
C ALA A 146 12.65 2.93 18.37
N ALA A 147 13.90 3.35 18.62
CA ALA A 147 15.08 2.86 17.92
C ALA A 147 15.42 1.40 18.30
N ARG A 148 15.25 1.03 19.57
CA ARG A 148 15.44 -0.36 20.05
C ARG A 148 14.38 -1.28 19.47
N ASP A 149 13.12 -0.86 19.41
CA ASP A 149 12.01 -1.61 18.81
C ASP A 149 12.19 -1.75 17.30
N ALA A 150 12.69 -0.70 16.63
CA ALA A 150 13.05 -0.76 15.21
C ALA A 150 14.20 -1.75 14.96
N MET A 151 15.24 -1.75 15.80
CA MET A 151 16.35 -2.71 15.72
C MET A 151 15.90 -4.14 16.03
N ALA A 152 15.07 -4.36 17.05
CA ALA A 152 14.48 -5.67 17.35
C ALA A 152 13.58 -6.17 16.22
N THR A 153 12.89 -5.27 15.51
CA THR A 153 12.11 -5.62 14.31
C THR A 153 13.03 -6.01 13.15
N VAL A 154 14.15 -5.31 12.96
CA VAL A 154 15.19 -5.67 11.98
C VAL A 154 15.81 -7.03 12.30
N ASP A 155 16.09 -7.31 13.58
CA ASP A 155 16.63 -8.60 14.04
C ASP A 155 15.59 -9.73 13.87
N ALA A 156 14.31 -9.48 14.13
CA ALA A 156 13.23 -10.45 13.92
C ALA A 156 13.00 -10.75 12.43
N ILE A 157 13.17 -9.76 11.55
CA ILE A 157 13.15 -9.93 10.10
C ILE A 157 14.36 -10.75 9.64
N ALA A 158 15.53 -10.53 10.24
CA ALA A 158 16.73 -11.32 9.98
C ALA A 158 16.57 -12.79 10.43
N GLU A 159 15.95 -13.05 11.59
CA GLU A 159 15.61 -14.41 12.04
C GLU A 159 14.59 -15.10 11.12
N HIS A 160 13.64 -14.36 10.55
CA HIS A 160 12.66 -14.91 9.60
C HIS A 160 13.29 -15.24 8.24
N ALA A 161 14.27 -14.44 7.79
CA ALA A 161 15.04 -14.65 6.57
C ALA A 161 16.03 -15.83 6.65
N LEU A 162 16.34 -16.33 7.85
CA LEU A 162 17.24 -17.46 8.09
C LEU A 162 16.53 -18.82 8.08
N ARG A 163 15.20 -18.87 7.95
CA ARG A 163 14.49 -20.15 7.76
C ARG A 163 14.65 -20.62 6.31
N PRO A 164 15.03 -21.88 6.07
CA PRO A 164 15.07 -22.40 4.71
C PRO A 164 13.67 -22.28 4.07
N PRO A 165 13.58 -21.92 2.79
CA PRO A 165 12.31 -21.74 2.12
C PRO A 165 11.58 -23.08 2.02
N ASP A 166 10.36 -23.15 2.55
CA ASP A 166 9.38 -24.12 2.05
C ASP A 166 9.15 -23.79 0.56
N ASP A 167 9.02 -24.81 -0.28
CA ASP A 167 8.87 -24.67 -1.72
C ASP A 167 7.81 -23.61 -2.10
N PRO A 168 8.07 -22.78 -3.14
CA PRO A 168 7.09 -21.79 -3.59
C PRO A 168 5.79 -22.52 -3.98
N PRO A 169 4.60 -22.04 -3.53
CA PRO A 169 3.36 -22.70 -3.90
C PRO A 169 3.14 -22.58 -5.41
N GLU A 170 3.19 -23.71 -6.10
CA GLU A 170 2.81 -23.84 -7.52
C GLU A 170 1.43 -23.20 -7.74
N VAL A 171 1.37 -22.17 -8.61
CA VAL A 171 0.09 -21.61 -9.04
C VAL A 171 -0.36 -22.32 -10.32
N CYS A 172 -1.49 -23.01 -10.18
CA CYS A 172 -2.43 -23.49 -11.21
C CYS A 172 -2.30 -24.96 -11.65
N TYR A 173 -2.86 -25.88 -10.84
CA TYR A 173 -3.26 -27.20 -11.33
C TYR A 173 -4.60 -27.13 -12.08
N PRO A 174 -4.76 -27.85 -13.22
CA PRO A 174 -6.07 -28.14 -13.79
C PRO A 174 -6.96 -28.81 -12.73
N GLY A 175 -8.17 -28.28 -12.49
CA GLY A 175 -9.17 -28.89 -11.61
C GLY A 175 -9.29 -28.31 -10.19
N ARG A 176 -8.52 -27.28 -9.80
CA ARG A 176 -8.77 -26.56 -8.54
C ARG A 176 -9.83 -25.47 -8.69
N ARG A 177 -10.54 -25.18 -7.60
CA ARG A 177 -11.48 -24.04 -7.51
C ARG A 177 -10.72 -22.72 -7.67
N LEU A 178 -11.36 -21.72 -8.28
CA LEU A 178 -10.86 -20.34 -8.26
C LEU A 178 -10.90 -19.81 -6.83
N ARG A 179 -9.83 -19.21 -6.34
CA ARG A 179 -9.75 -18.64 -4.99
C ARG A 179 -9.78 -17.13 -5.08
N VAL A 180 -10.84 -16.51 -4.57
CA VAL A 180 -11.15 -15.11 -4.83
C VAL A 180 -11.27 -14.36 -3.52
N ALA A 181 -10.36 -13.42 -3.28
CA ALA A 181 -10.43 -12.55 -2.12
C ALA A 181 -11.57 -11.54 -2.27
N VAL A 182 -12.38 -11.35 -1.22
CA VAL A 182 -13.54 -10.45 -1.25
C VAL A 182 -13.38 -9.36 -0.20
N LEU A 183 -13.42 -8.10 -0.65
CA LEU A 183 -13.32 -6.91 0.19
C LEU A 183 -14.69 -6.22 0.30
N HIS A 184 -15.20 -6.11 1.53
CA HIS A 184 -16.47 -5.46 1.83
C HIS A 184 -16.42 -3.93 1.67
N GLY A 185 -17.59 -3.29 1.61
CA GLY A 185 -17.71 -1.83 1.60
C GLY A 185 -17.43 -1.20 2.98
N THR A 186 -17.41 0.13 3.04
CA THR A 186 -17.35 0.83 4.33
C THR A 186 -18.62 0.56 5.16
N CYS A 187 -18.53 0.70 6.48
CA CYS A 187 -19.65 0.46 7.39
C CYS A 187 -20.40 -0.87 7.15
N SER A 188 -19.65 -1.94 6.91
CA SER A 188 -20.14 -3.28 6.62
C SER A 188 -19.29 -4.31 7.37
N ASN A 189 -19.36 -5.59 7.05
CA ASN A 189 -18.42 -6.60 7.55
C ASN A 189 -18.37 -7.78 6.57
N SER A 190 -17.51 -8.76 6.85
CA SER A 190 -17.37 -9.97 6.02
C SER A 190 -18.67 -10.75 5.89
N GLN A 191 -19.46 -10.90 6.97
CA GLN A 191 -20.74 -11.61 6.96
C GLN A 191 -21.80 -10.88 6.13
N VAL A 192 -21.88 -9.55 6.25
CA VAL A 192 -22.80 -8.72 5.47
C VAL A 192 -22.46 -8.80 3.99
N MET A 193 -21.18 -8.71 3.64
CA MET A 193 -20.75 -8.88 2.25
C MET A 193 -21.02 -10.28 1.71
N GLU A 194 -20.83 -11.30 2.55
CA GLU A 194 -21.17 -12.68 2.23
C GLU A 194 -22.67 -12.87 1.94
N MET A 195 -23.55 -12.23 2.72
CA MET A 195 -25.00 -12.19 2.48
C MET A 195 -25.34 -11.42 1.20
N GLN A 196 -24.71 -10.26 0.96
CA GLN A 196 -24.95 -9.43 -0.21
C GLN A 196 -24.52 -10.11 -1.52
N LEU A 197 -23.53 -11.01 -1.47
CA LEU A 197 -23.07 -11.81 -2.61
C LEU A 197 -23.74 -13.18 -2.74
N LEU A 198 -24.82 -13.47 -2.02
CA LEU A 198 -25.49 -14.78 -2.04
C LEU A 198 -25.77 -15.31 -3.45
N HIS A 199 -26.30 -14.47 -4.34
CA HIS A 199 -26.61 -14.87 -5.72
C HIS A 199 -25.35 -15.23 -6.51
N LEU A 200 -24.28 -14.43 -6.37
CA LEU A 200 -22.98 -14.74 -7.00
C LEU A 200 -22.42 -16.06 -6.50
N ARG A 201 -22.42 -16.27 -5.18
CA ARG A 201 -21.95 -17.53 -4.58
C ARG A 201 -22.75 -18.74 -5.06
N THR A 202 -24.07 -18.58 -5.18
CA THR A 202 -24.98 -19.64 -5.66
C THR A 202 -24.68 -20.00 -7.11
N VAL A 203 -24.50 -19.01 -7.99
CA VAL A 203 -24.17 -19.23 -9.41
C VAL A 203 -22.78 -19.84 -9.57
N CYS A 204 -21.80 -19.39 -8.79
CA CYS A 204 -20.44 -19.93 -8.84
C CYS A 204 -20.36 -21.38 -8.31
N GLY A 205 -21.18 -21.73 -7.31
CA GLY A 205 -21.19 -23.06 -6.71
C GLY A 205 -19.79 -23.52 -6.30
N ASP A 206 -19.44 -24.76 -6.65
CA ASP A 206 -18.14 -25.36 -6.32
C ASP A 206 -16.99 -24.87 -7.20
N LYS A 207 -17.22 -23.99 -8.18
CA LYS A 207 -16.16 -23.48 -9.05
C LYS A 207 -15.28 -22.42 -8.37
N VAL A 208 -15.81 -21.74 -7.36
CA VAL A 208 -15.15 -20.59 -6.71
C VAL A 208 -15.20 -20.72 -5.19
N GLU A 209 -14.05 -20.58 -4.55
CA GLU A 209 -13.88 -20.35 -3.13
C GLU A 209 -13.75 -18.84 -2.87
N PHE A 210 -14.71 -18.27 -2.14
CA PHE A 210 -14.70 -16.86 -1.76
C PHE A 210 -14.05 -16.68 -0.39
N LEU A 211 -12.98 -15.88 -0.35
CA LEU A 211 -12.19 -15.59 0.84
C LEU A 211 -12.55 -14.19 1.34
N PHE A 212 -13.57 -14.10 2.20
CA PHE A 212 -14.03 -12.81 2.73
C PHE A 212 -13.04 -12.26 3.76
N ILE A 213 -12.40 -11.13 3.42
CA ILE A 213 -11.44 -10.46 4.30
C ILE A 213 -12.19 -9.44 5.15
N GLN A 214 -11.86 -9.38 6.43
CA GLN A 214 -12.49 -8.49 7.41
C GLN A 214 -11.67 -7.20 7.56
N GLY A 215 -12.34 -6.05 7.48
CA GLY A 215 -11.77 -4.75 7.81
C GLY A 215 -11.43 -4.64 9.29
N HIS A 216 -10.37 -3.90 9.62
CA HIS A 216 -9.77 -3.86 10.95
C HIS A 216 -10.24 -2.67 11.81
N LEU A 217 -10.93 -1.69 11.21
CA LEU A 217 -11.42 -0.52 11.91
C LEU A 217 -12.92 -0.67 12.19
N PRO A 218 -13.39 -0.51 13.44
CA PRO A 218 -14.82 -0.41 13.69
C PRO A 218 -15.37 0.83 12.99
N ALA A 219 -16.59 0.73 12.46
CA ALA A 219 -17.31 1.83 11.85
C ALA A 219 -18.47 2.23 12.77
N GLY A 220 -18.47 3.46 13.26
CA GLY A 220 -19.49 3.99 14.15
C GLY A 220 -20.40 5.04 13.48
N PRO A 221 -21.23 5.73 14.27
CA PRO A 221 -22.18 6.73 13.79
C PRO A 221 -21.57 7.92 13.04
N GLU A 222 -20.26 8.15 13.18
CA GLU A 222 -19.49 9.14 12.43
C GLU A 222 -19.39 8.81 10.94
N ASN A 223 -19.53 7.53 10.57
CA ASN A 223 -19.59 7.13 9.17
C ASN A 223 -20.97 7.49 8.58
N PRO A 224 -21.04 8.27 7.48
CA PRO A 224 -22.31 8.65 6.87
C PRO A 224 -23.21 7.48 6.45
N GLN A 225 -22.64 6.30 6.20
CA GLN A 225 -23.37 5.10 5.83
C GLN A 225 -23.95 4.32 7.02
N HIS A 226 -23.51 4.62 8.25
CA HIS A 226 -23.91 3.87 9.45
C HIS A 226 -25.41 3.82 9.66
N ARG A 227 -26.11 4.95 9.52
CA ARG A 227 -27.58 5.00 9.66
C ARG A 227 -28.28 4.08 8.65
N LEU A 228 -27.84 4.13 7.39
CA LEU A 228 -28.43 3.32 6.32
C LEU A 228 -28.18 1.84 6.57
N MET A 229 -26.92 1.47 6.83
CA MET A 229 -26.51 0.09 7.07
C MET A 229 -27.18 -0.50 8.32
N SER A 230 -27.31 0.28 9.41
CA SER A 230 -28.04 -0.12 10.62
C SER A 230 -29.53 -0.39 10.36
N THR A 231 -30.12 0.24 9.33
CA THR A 231 -31.53 -0.01 8.96
C THR A 231 -31.70 -1.37 8.29
N PHE A 232 -30.73 -1.80 7.47
CA PHE A 232 -30.78 -3.08 6.76
C PHE A 232 -30.20 -4.24 7.57
N PHE A 233 -29.27 -3.96 8.48
CA PHE A 233 -28.53 -4.95 9.26
C PHE A 233 -28.45 -4.52 10.74
N PRO A 234 -29.59 -4.43 11.46
CA PRO A 234 -29.65 -3.84 12.79
C PRO A 234 -28.85 -4.58 13.87
N ASP A 235 -28.62 -5.89 13.69
CA ASP A 235 -27.93 -6.75 14.66
C ASP A 235 -26.44 -6.96 14.34
N GLN A 236 -25.87 -6.15 13.44
CA GLN A 236 -24.49 -6.30 12.99
C GLN A 236 -23.58 -5.23 13.56
N LEU A 237 -22.36 -5.64 13.92
CA LEU A 237 -21.26 -4.69 14.14
C LEU A 237 -20.63 -4.33 12.79
N PHE A 238 -20.44 -3.04 12.56
CA PHE A 238 -19.88 -2.54 11.31
C PHE A 238 -18.40 -2.22 11.45
N TRP A 239 -17.72 -2.42 10.33
CA TRP A 239 -16.28 -2.30 10.15
C TRP A 239 -15.97 -1.65 8.82
N GLN A 240 -14.74 -1.21 8.69
CA GLN A 240 -14.18 -0.62 7.49
C GLN A 240 -12.67 -0.86 7.46
N TYR A 241 -12.07 -0.63 6.31
CA TYR A 241 -10.62 -0.77 6.12
C TYR A 241 -9.90 0.55 6.40
N VAL A 242 -10.57 1.65 6.08
CA VAL A 242 -10.05 3.02 6.16
C VAL A 242 -11.18 3.95 6.56
N THR A 243 -10.85 5.07 7.22
CA THR A 243 -11.83 6.13 7.53
C THR A 243 -11.85 7.15 6.40
N TYR A 244 -13.01 7.74 6.12
CA TYR A 244 -13.06 8.92 5.25
C TYR A 244 -12.39 10.09 5.95
N GLY A 245 -11.47 10.77 5.27
CA GLY A 245 -10.74 11.94 5.75
C GLY A 245 -11.31 13.24 5.17
N PRO A 246 -12.40 13.82 5.71
CA PRO A 246 -13.02 15.02 5.16
C PRO A 246 -12.09 16.25 5.17
N ALA A 247 -11.07 16.27 6.05
CA ALA A 247 -10.12 17.37 6.16
C ALA A 247 -9.19 17.53 4.94
N GLN A 248 -9.07 16.51 4.08
CA GLN A 248 -8.12 16.50 2.96
C GLN A 248 -8.79 16.61 1.59
N GLY A 249 -10.13 16.55 1.53
CA GLY A 249 -10.93 16.65 0.30
C GLY A 249 -11.86 15.44 0.06
N PRO A 250 -12.67 15.45 -1.00
CA PRO A 250 -13.47 14.29 -1.38
C PRO A 250 -12.56 13.12 -1.78
N ASN A 251 -12.90 11.91 -1.33
CA ASN A 251 -12.18 10.65 -1.60
C ASN A 251 -10.86 10.41 -0.85
N PHE A 252 -10.53 11.22 0.16
CA PHE A 252 -9.38 10.92 1.01
C PHE A 252 -9.68 9.84 2.05
N TYR A 253 -8.74 8.92 2.20
CA TYR A 253 -8.76 7.85 3.18
C TYR A 253 -7.64 8.08 4.21
N SER A 254 -7.98 8.02 5.49
CA SER A 254 -6.97 7.94 6.55
C SER A 254 -6.72 6.47 6.91
N GLY A 255 -5.46 6.12 7.15
CA GLY A 255 -5.03 4.74 7.40
C GLY A 255 -4.90 3.89 6.13
N PHE A 256 -4.82 4.51 4.96
CA PHE A 256 -4.82 3.82 3.68
C PHE A 256 -3.62 2.90 3.49
N GLU A 257 -2.43 3.36 3.83
CA GLU A 257 -1.18 2.62 3.71
C GLU A 257 -1.20 1.38 4.60
N GLN A 258 -1.63 1.53 5.86
CA GLN A 258 -1.80 0.42 6.80
C GLN A 258 -2.81 -0.61 6.29
N ALA A 259 -3.93 -0.15 5.72
CA ALA A 259 -4.94 -1.02 5.13
C ALA A 259 -4.38 -1.79 3.93
N GLN A 260 -3.64 -1.14 3.03
CA GLN A 260 -3.00 -1.78 1.88
C GLN A 260 -2.01 -2.87 2.31
N GLU A 261 -1.15 -2.59 3.29
CA GLU A 261 -0.18 -3.58 3.78
C GLU A 261 -0.86 -4.77 4.47
N THR A 262 -1.87 -4.50 5.30
CA THR A 262 -2.67 -5.56 5.94
C THR A 262 -3.34 -6.45 4.90
N LEU A 263 -3.89 -5.86 3.84
CA LEU A 263 -4.52 -6.61 2.76
C LEU A 263 -3.50 -7.43 1.96
N GLN A 264 -2.34 -6.86 1.63
CA GLN A 264 -1.28 -7.60 0.94
C GLN A 264 -0.76 -8.78 1.77
N GLN A 265 -0.58 -8.58 3.08
CA GLN A 265 -0.24 -9.67 3.99
C GLN A 265 -1.32 -10.75 4.00
N LYS A 266 -2.60 -10.38 4.08
CA LYS A 266 -3.69 -11.35 4.03
C LYS A 266 -3.75 -12.12 2.71
N LEU A 267 -3.50 -11.47 1.58
CA LEU A 267 -3.41 -12.16 0.29
C LEU A 267 -2.27 -13.19 0.25
N ARG A 268 -1.12 -12.88 0.86
CA ARG A 268 0.00 -13.83 0.99
C ARG A 268 -0.34 -15.00 1.91
N GLU A 269 -0.93 -14.73 3.08
CA GLU A 269 -1.36 -15.77 4.04
C GLU A 269 -2.41 -16.71 3.45
N LEU A 270 -3.30 -16.18 2.61
CA LEU A 270 -4.38 -16.92 1.97
C LEU A 270 -3.97 -17.51 0.62
N ALA A 271 -2.72 -17.37 0.18
CA ALA A 271 -2.28 -17.82 -1.13
C ALA A 271 -2.53 -19.34 -1.34
N PRO A 272 -2.79 -19.79 -2.58
CA PRO A 272 -2.95 -18.98 -3.80
C PRO A 272 -4.28 -18.20 -3.83
N VAL A 273 -4.24 -16.96 -4.34
CA VAL A 273 -5.41 -16.13 -4.64
C VAL A 273 -5.38 -15.76 -6.12
N ASP A 274 -6.42 -16.09 -6.87
CA ASP A 274 -6.49 -15.87 -8.31
C ASP A 274 -6.91 -14.44 -8.68
N GLY A 275 -7.75 -13.82 -7.86
CA GLY A 275 -8.26 -12.47 -8.12
C GLY A 275 -8.95 -11.86 -6.89
N VAL A 276 -9.31 -10.59 -7.03
CA VAL A 276 -9.97 -9.81 -5.97
C VAL A 276 -11.33 -9.30 -6.46
N ILE A 277 -12.35 -9.44 -5.62
CA ILE A 277 -13.63 -8.72 -5.74
C ILE A 277 -13.68 -7.68 -4.64
N GLY A 278 -13.94 -6.42 -4.98
CA GLY A 278 -14.14 -5.36 -4.00
C GLY A 278 -15.46 -4.63 -4.19
N PHE A 279 -16.14 -4.27 -3.11
CA PHE A 279 -17.34 -3.43 -3.15
C PHE A 279 -17.09 -2.04 -2.55
N SER A 280 -17.51 -0.97 -3.23
CA SER A 280 -17.44 0.42 -2.74
C SER A 280 -16.04 0.77 -2.22
N GLN A 281 -15.85 1.02 -0.91
CA GLN A 281 -14.52 1.21 -0.31
C GLN A 281 -13.55 0.03 -0.60
N GLY A 282 -14.03 -1.21 -0.51
CA GLY A 282 -13.24 -2.40 -0.86
C GLY A 282 -12.86 -2.45 -2.33
N SER A 283 -13.72 -1.93 -3.23
CA SER A 283 -13.40 -1.79 -4.65
C SER A 283 -12.27 -0.80 -4.88
N ASN A 284 -12.28 0.30 -4.14
CA ASN A 284 -11.24 1.31 -4.22
C ASN A 284 -9.90 0.77 -3.69
N LEU A 285 -9.92 -0.05 -2.63
CA LEU A 285 -8.70 -0.71 -2.15
C LEU A 285 -8.19 -1.77 -3.12
N ALA A 286 -9.09 -2.52 -3.77
CA ALA A 286 -8.75 -3.51 -4.79
C ALA A 286 -8.03 -2.90 -6.01
N LEU A 287 -8.35 -1.65 -6.36
CA LEU A 287 -7.65 -0.91 -7.43
C LEU A 287 -6.15 -0.77 -7.12
N HIS A 288 -5.81 -0.47 -5.88
CA HIS A 288 -4.41 -0.30 -5.47
C HIS A 288 -3.69 -1.63 -5.31
N LEU A 289 -4.40 -2.69 -4.89
CA LEU A 289 -3.87 -4.06 -4.94
C LEU A 289 -3.55 -4.46 -6.38
N ALA A 290 -4.41 -4.12 -7.34
CA ALA A 290 -4.17 -4.31 -8.77
C ALA A 290 -2.96 -3.52 -9.26
N GLY A 291 -2.86 -2.25 -8.88
CA GLY A 291 -1.71 -1.41 -9.21
C GLY A 291 -0.39 -2.03 -8.75
N ARG A 292 -0.31 -2.47 -7.49
CA ARG A 292 0.86 -3.17 -6.93
C ARG A 292 1.15 -4.49 -7.65
N ALA A 293 0.12 -5.29 -7.94
CA ALA A 293 0.28 -6.52 -8.69
C ALA A 293 0.83 -6.27 -10.11
N SER A 294 0.37 -5.21 -10.78
CA SER A 294 0.76 -4.88 -12.16
C SER A 294 2.24 -4.47 -12.29
N ILE A 295 2.84 -3.96 -11.22
CA ILE A 295 4.26 -3.58 -11.18
C ILE A 295 5.13 -4.58 -10.42
N GLY A 296 4.57 -5.69 -9.95
CA GLY A 296 5.30 -6.76 -9.25
C GLY A 296 5.63 -6.49 -7.78
N THR A 297 5.02 -5.49 -7.13
CA THR A 297 5.24 -5.15 -5.71
C THR A 297 4.12 -5.62 -4.77
N GLY A 298 3.16 -6.39 -5.30
CA GLY A 298 2.02 -6.94 -4.58
C GLY A 298 1.79 -8.42 -4.87
N ALA A 299 0.83 -9.03 -4.18
CA ALA A 299 0.39 -10.39 -4.50
C ALA A 299 -0.07 -10.45 -5.97
N PRO A 300 0.35 -11.47 -6.75
CA PRO A 300 -0.02 -11.58 -8.15
C PRO A 300 -1.53 -11.82 -8.29
N LEU A 301 -2.19 -11.10 -9.20
CA LEU A 301 -3.62 -11.21 -9.47
C LEU A 301 -3.84 -11.49 -10.96
N SER A 302 -4.74 -12.43 -11.26
CA SER A 302 -5.17 -12.74 -12.64
C SER A 302 -6.31 -11.85 -13.10
N PHE A 303 -7.09 -11.30 -12.16
CA PHE A 303 -8.19 -10.38 -12.46
C PHE A 303 -8.61 -9.58 -11.23
N VAL A 304 -9.39 -8.52 -11.48
CA VAL A 304 -10.07 -7.72 -10.45
C VAL A 304 -11.51 -7.46 -10.85
N VAL A 305 -12.45 -7.60 -9.91
CA VAL A 305 -13.85 -7.22 -10.09
C VAL A 305 -14.19 -6.07 -9.14
N HIS A 306 -14.60 -4.96 -9.72
CA HIS A 306 -15.02 -3.75 -9.02
C HIS A 306 -16.55 -3.71 -8.97
N LEU A 307 -17.11 -3.78 -7.77
CA LEU A 307 -18.54 -3.62 -7.52
C LEU A 307 -18.78 -2.21 -6.96
N ALA A 308 -19.43 -1.34 -7.72
CA ALA A 308 -19.72 0.05 -7.32
C ALA A 308 -18.49 0.84 -6.82
N GLY A 309 -17.33 0.66 -7.47
CA GLY A 309 -16.09 1.37 -7.14
C GLY A 309 -15.98 2.76 -7.74
N THR A 310 -15.09 3.58 -7.18
CA THR A 310 -14.72 4.88 -7.76
C THR A 310 -13.21 5.08 -7.71
N HIS A 311 -12.68 5.99 -8.52
CA HIS A 311 -11.26 6.32 -8.48
C HIS A 311 -10.98 7.09 -7.20
N ALA A 312 -10.42 6.42 -6.19
CA ALA A 312 -9.92 7.03 -4.98
C ALA A 312 -8.42 7.26 -5.15
N GLU A 313 -8.07 8.45 -5.64
CA GLU A 313 -6.68 8.92 -5.63
C GLU A 313 -6.26 9.17 -4.18
N THR A 314 -5.35 8.34 -3.69
CA THR A 314 -4.69 8.54 -2.41
C THR A 314 -3.27 9.05 -2.66
N HIS A 315 -2.84 10.04 -1.87
CA HIS A 315 -1.56 10.70 -2.04
C HIS A 315 -0.42 9.68 -2.10
N GLY A 316 0.29 9.65 -3.23
CA GLY A 316 1.48 8.81 -3.41
C GLY A 316 1.36 7.66 -4.38
N TYR A 317 0.13 7.26 -4.69
CA TYR A 317 -0.09 6.14 -5.60
C TYR A 317 -0.28 6.58 -7.05
N HIS A 318 -0.12 7.88 -7.36
CA HIS A 318 -0.18 8.43 -8.73
C HIS A 318 0.78 7.73 -9.70
N ALA A 319 1.90 7.20 -9.21
CA ALA A 319 2.85 6.47 -10.05
C ALA A 319 2.26 5.19 -10.64
N PHE A 320 1.31 4.53 -9.94
CA PHE A 320 0.63 3.34 -10.46
C PHE A 320 -0.22 3.70 -11.67
N PHE A 321 -0.96 4.80 -11.60
CA PHE A 321 -1.93 5.21 -12.63
C PHE A 321 -1.32 5.92 -13.83
N LYS A 322 0.02 5.92 -13.98
CA LYS A 322 0.69 6.50 -15.15
C LYS A 322 0.40 5.72 -16.43
N GLU A 323 0.33 4.40 -16.32
CA GLU A 323 0.00 3.49 -17.42
C GLU A 323 -1.18 2.62 -17.00
N PRO A 324 -2.12 2.30 -17.92
CA PRO A 324 -3.22 1.39 -17.62
C PRO A 324 -2.71 0.00 -17.22
N PHE A 325 -3.33 -0.60 -16.21
CA PHE A 325 -3.01 -1.94 -15.74
C PHE A 325 -3.39 -2.99 -16.79
N SER A 326 -2.48 -3.92 -17.07
CA SER A 326 -2.72 -5.07 -17.97
C SER A 326 -3.60 -6.16 -17.35
N ILE A 327 -3.83 -6.10 -16.03
CA ILE A 327 -4.69 -7.04 -15.30
C ILE A 327 -6.13 -6.86 -15.81
N PRO A 328 -6.80 -7.93 -16.29
CA PRO A 328 -8.20 -7.88 -16.68
C PRO A 328 -9.09 -7.34 -15.54
N SER A 329 -10.02 -6.45 -15.87
CA SER A 329 -10.94 -5.89 -14.89
C SER A 329 -12.39 -5.91 -15.36
N LEU A 330 -13.29 -6.20 -14.41
CA LEU A 330 -14.73 -6.11 -14.60
C LEU A 330 -15.30 -5.08 -13.63
N HIS A 331 -16.15 -4.19 -14.14
CA HIS A 331 -16.74 -3.08 -13.41
C HIS A 331 -18.26 -3.22 -13.42
N VAL A 332 -18.86 -3.41 -12.25
CA VAL A 332 -20.31 -3.63 -12.09
C VAL A 332 -20.91 -2.44 -11.36
N HIS A 333 -21.86 -1.76 -12.00
CA HIS A 333 -22.46 -0.53 -11.47
C HIS A 333 -23.98 -0.50 -11.56
N GLY A 334 -24.59 0.04 -10.51
CA GLY A 334 -26.02 0.34 -10.48
C GLY A 334 -26.35 1.60 -11.29
N ARG A 335 -27.32 1.51 -12.20
CA ARG A 335 -27.80 2.65 -13.01
C ARG A 335 -28.31 3.80 -12.14
N ILE A 336 -28.89 3.51 -10.98
CA ILE A 336 -29.43 4.52 -10.06
C ILE A 336 -28.53 4.78 -8.83
N ASP A 337 -27.30 4.24 -8.81
CA ASP A 337 -26.28 4.57 -7.81
C ASP A 337 -25.96 6.07 -7.77
N LYS A 338 -26.15 6.72 -6.62
CA LYS A 338 -25.89 8.15 -6.43
C LYS A 338 -24.56 8.45 -5.72
N PHE A 339 -23.87 7.42 -5.24
CA PHE A 339 -22.62 7.55 -4.48
C PHE A 339 -21.40 7.49 -5.39
N THR A 340 -21.43 6.63 -6.40
CA THR A 340 -20.33 6.49 -7.36
C THR A 340 -20.39 7.57 -8.44
N LYS A 341 -19.48 8.56 -8.36
CA LYS A 341 -19.30 9.57 -9.42
C LYS A 341 -18.92 8.89 -10.74
N ASP A 342 -19.49 9.39 -11.84
CA ASP A 342 -19.27 8.95 -13.22
C ASP A 342 -19.42 7.44 -13.47
N LYS A 343 -20.15 6.74 -12.57
CA LYS A 343 -20.41 5.28 -12.66
C LYS A 343 -19.13 4.47 -12.86
N GLY A 344 -18.04 4.88 -12.19
CA GLY A 344 -16.77 4.17 -12.23
C GLY A 344 -15.93 4.41 -13.48
N ALA A 345 -16.32 5.30 -14.40
CA ALA A 345 -15.57 5.55 -15.64
C ALA A 345 -14.09 5.91 -15.40
N ALA A 346 -13.80 6.76 -14.42
CA ALA A 346 -12.43 7.11 -14.05
C ALA A 346 -11.63 5.88 -13.55
N LEU A 347 -12.27 5.01 -12.77
CA LEU A 347 -11.65 3.78 -12.27
C LEU A 347 -11.42 2.77 -13.40
N ALA A 348 -12.36 2.64 -14.34
CA ALA A 348 -12.21 1.78 -15.51
C ALA A 348 -11.05 2.23 -16.41
N HIS A 349 -10.80 3.54 -16.49
CA HIS A 349 -9.69 4.10 -17.28
C HIS A 349 -8.29 3.73 -16.73
N CYS A 350 -8.21 3.22 -15.51
CA CYS A 350 -6.97 2.69 -14.94
C CYS A 350 -6.56 1.34 -15.55
N TYR A 351 -7.38 0.73 -16.42
CA TYR A 351 -7.15 -0.60 -16.98
C TYR A 351 -7.09 -0.55 -18.51
N SER A 352 -6.26 -1.40 -19.12
CA SER A 352 -6.11 -1.45 -20.58
C SER A 352 -7.31 -2.10 -21.29
N SER A 353 -8.06 -2.95 -20.60
CA SER A 353 -9.22 -3.67 -21.16
C SER A 353 -10.32 -3.87 -20.11
N PRO A 354 -10.99 -2.79 -19.68
CA PRO A 354 -12.08 -2.88 -18.71
C PRO A 354 -13.38 -3.39 -19.36
N GLU A 355 -14.02 -4.37 -18.74
CA GLU A 355 -15.40 -4.77 -19.04
C GLU A 355 -16.38 -4.07 -18.11
N ILE A 356 -17.54 -3.63 -18.59
CA ILE A 356 -18.52 -2.88 -17.79
C ILE A 356 -19.90 -3.55 -17.86
N ILE A 357 -20.48 -3.81 -16.69
CA ILE A 357 -21.85 -4.27 -16.51
C ILE A 357 -22.65 -3.20 -15.78
N MET A 358 -23.81 -2.83 -16.35
CA MET A 358 -24.73 -1.88 -15.74
C MET A 358 -26.04 -2.59 -15.36
N HIS A 359 -26.36 -2.65 -14.06
CA HIS A 359 -27.59 -3.25 -13.55
C HIS A 359 -28.62 -2.21 -13.10
N SER A 360 -29.88 -2.60 -12.89
CA SER A 360 -30.99 -1.71 -12.57
C SER A 360 -30.94 -1.07 -11.16
N GLY A 361 -30.00 -1.50 -10.32
CA GLY A 361 -29.95 -1.19 -8.89
C GLY A 361 -29.29 0.14 -8.51
N ASP A 362 -29.35 0.43 -7.21
CA ASP A 362 -28.66 1.52 -6.51
C ASP A 362 -27.22 1.10 -6.15
N HIS A 363 -26.65 1.70 -5.10
CA HIS A 363 -25.30 1.40 -4.63
C HIS A 363 -25.26 0.08 -3.85
N ARG A 364 -25.34 -1.03 -4.58
CA ARG A 364 -25.28 -2.40 -4.05
C ARG A 364 -24.34 -3.25 -4.88
N PRO A 365 -23.79 -4.35 -4.31
CA PRO A 365 -22.94 -5.27 -5.05
C PRO A 365 -23.66 -5.96 -6.23
N LEU A 366 -24.96 -6.26 -6.07
CA LEU A 366 -25.81 -6.93 -7.06
C LEU A 366 -27.23 -6.30 -7.05
N PRO A 367 -27.99 -6.37 -8.16
CA PRO A 367 -29.36 -5.85 -8.23
C PRO A 367 -30.31 -6.64 -7.30
N ALA A 368 -31.43 -6.01 -6.90
CA ALA A 368 -32.39 -6.62 -5.98
C ALA A 368 -33.24 -7.73 -6.62
N SER A 369 -33.46 -7.67 -7.94
CA SER A 369 -34.18 -8.72 -8.67
C SER A 369 -33.34 -10.00 -8.73
N GLN A 370 -33.88 -11.12 -8.27
CA GLN A 370 -33.20 -12.42 -8.28
C GLN A 370 -32.77 -12.83 -9.70
N ALA A 371 -33.62 -12.57 -10.71
CA ALA A 371 -33.32 -12.91 -12.09
C ALA A 371 -32.11 -12.11 -12.62
N GLU A 372 -32.12 -10.80 -12.43
CA GLU A 372 -31.04 -9.93 -12.87
C GLU A 372 -29.75 -10.17 -12.06
N ALA A 373 -29.87 -10.45 -10.76
CA ALA A 373 -28.73 -10.78 -9.91
C ALA A 373 -28.03 -12.05 -10.37
N SER A 374 -28.81 -13.06 -10.79
CA SER A 374 -28.27 -14.31 -11.33
C SER A 374 -27.61 -14.12 -12.70
N GLU A 375 -28.15 -13.23 -13.53
CA GLU A 375 -27.57 -12.88 -14.82
C GLU A 375 -26.24 -12.13 -14.66
N VAL A 376 -26.20 -11.10 -13.81
CA VAL A 376 -24.98 -10.36 -13.47
C VAL A 376 -23.94 -11.31 -12.86
N ALA A 377 -24.36 -12.18 -11.93
CA ALA A 377 -23.48 -13.18 -11.33
C ALA A 377 -22.88 -14.16 -12.36
N SER A 378 -23.67 -14.59 -13.36
CA SER A 378 -23.19 -15.48 -14.42
C SER A 378 -22.15 -14.79 -15.30
N GLN A 379 -22.32 -13.50 -15.59
CA GLN A 379 -21.34 -12.71 -16.32
C GLN A 379 -20.05 -12.51 -15.51
N ILE A 380 -20.15 -12.26 -14.19
CA ILE A 380 -18.99 -12.18 -13.30
C ILE A 380 -18.22 -13.52 -13.31
N LEU A 381 -18.90 -14.65 -13.18
CA LEU A 381 -18.25 -15.97 -13.25
C LEU A 381 -17.54 -16.20 -14.59
N ALA A 382 -18.21 -15.91 -15.71
CA ALA A 382 -17.64 -16.07 -17.04
C ALA A 382 -16.37 -15.21 -17.23
N PHE A 383 -16.40 -13.97 -16.74
CA PHE A 383 -15.23 -13.09 -16.73
C PHE A 383 -14.07 -13.70 -15.91
N MET A 384 -14.33 -14.17 -14.69
CA MET A 384 -13.29 -14.76 -13.84
C MET A 384 -12.65 -16.01 -14.47
N GLU A 385 -13.46 -16.89 -15.08
CA GLU A 385 -12.98 -18.09 -15.78
C GLU A 385 -12.15 -17.73 -17.03
N SER A 386 -12.58 -16.72 -17.78
CA SER A 386 -11.88 -16.21 -18.97
C SER A 386 -10.52 -15.61 -18.62
N ALA A 387 -10.47 -14.73 -17.61
CA ALA A 387 -9.24 -14.05 -17.22
C ALA A 387 -8.15 -15.01 -16.72
N VAL A 388 -8.51 -16.02 -15.94
CA VAL A 388 -7.56 -17.06 -15.49
C VAL A 388 -7.11 -17.94 -16.66
N SER A 389 -7.98 -18.21 -17.62
CA SER A 389 -7.63 -19.00 -18.82
C SER A 389 -6.68 -18.24 -19.75
N ALA A 390 -6.88 -16.94 -19.93
CA ALA A 390 -5.99 -16.08 -20.72
C ALA A 390 -4.57 -16.04 -20.13
N ARG A 391 -4.43 -16.07 -18.80
CA ARG A 391 -3.14 -16.09 -18.11
C ARG A 391 -2.34 -17.38 -18.34
N LYS A 392 -3.01 -18.53 -18.53
CA LYS A 392 -2.38 -19.83 -18.85
C LYS A 392 -1.83 -19.93 -20.29
N GLY A 393 -2.11 -18.94 -21.13
CA GLY A 393 -1.61 -18.89 -22.50
C GLY A 393 -0.42 -17.95 -22.70
N ASP A 394 -0.04 -17.20 -21.66
CA ASP A 394 0.97 -16.16 -21.72
C ASP A 394 2.20 -16.57 -20.89
N PRO A 395 3.30 -17.03 -21.52
CA PRO A 395 4.50 -17.49 -20.82
C PRO A 395 5.17 -16.40 -19.97
N ASP A 396 4.91 -15.11 -20.23
CA ASP A 396 5.40 -14.00 -19.39
C ASP A 396 4.57 -13.81 -18.12
N LEU A 397 3.32 -14.30 -18.08
CA LEU A 397 2.43 -14.27 -16.90
C LEU A 397 2.41 -15.60 -16.13
N GLU A 398 2.88 -16.70 -16.73
CA GLU A 398 3.07 -18.01 -16.09
C GLU A 398 4.29 -18.07 -15.15
N ARG A 399 5.24 -17.13 -15.27
CA ARG A 399 6.38 -17.05 -14.36
C ARG A 399 6.19 -15.99 -13.28
N PRO A 400 5.82 -16.35 -12.04
CA PRO A 400 6.13 -15.52 -10.90
C PRO A 400 7.61 -15.75 -10.55
N ASP A 401 8.53 -15.32 -11.41
CA ASP A 401 9.90 -15.10 -10.96
C ASP A 401 9.84 -13.84 -10.08
N LEU A 402 9.34 -14.05 -8.84
CA LEU A 402 9.58 -13.19 -7.71
C LEU A 402 11.06 -12.83 -7.77
N VAL A 403 11.35 -11.54 -7.81
CA VAL A 403 12.62 -11.05 -7.28
C VAL A 403 12.63 -11.48 -5.83
N ARG A 404 13.17 -12.67 -5.57
CA ARG A 404 13.45 -13.18 -4.24
C ARG A 404 14.35 -12.16 -3.57
N MET A 405 13.92 -11.61 -2.44
CA MET A 405 14.79 -10.95 -1.46
C MET A 405 15.64 -11.97 -0.68
N ASP A 406 15.94 -13.12 -1.29
CA ASP A 406 16.69 -14.18 -0.63
C ASP A 406 18.08 -14.19 -1.23
N VAL A 407 19.09 -14.15 -0.35
CA VAL A 407 20.53 -14.11 -0.64
C VAL A 407 21.07 -12.70 -0.93
N VAL A 408 21.29 -11.88 0.10
CA VAL A 408 22.63 -11.41 0.57
C VAL A 408 22.46 -10.66 1.91
N PHE A 409 21.97 -11.32 2.96
CA PHE A 409 22.26 -10.85 4.33
C PHE A 409 23.50 -11.55 4.92
N ASP A 410 23.99 -12.60 4.26
CA ASP A 410 24.88 -13.58 4.89
C ASP A 410 26.37 -13.40 4.58
N ARG A 411 26.81 -12.22 4.09
CA ARG A 411 28.23 -12.03 3.73
C ARG A 411 28.96 -10.80 4.24
N PHE A 412 28.34 -9.95 5.06
CA PHE A 412 29.06 -8.80 5.64
C PHE A 412 29.07 -8.71 7.17
N LEU A 413 28.27 -9.52 7.87
CA LEU A 413 28.32 -9.56 9.35
C LEU A 413 29.38 -10.51 9.92
N LEU A 414 30.09 -11.28 9.08
CA LEU A 414 31.16 -12.20 9.53
C LEU A 414 32.59 -11.74 9.25
N THR A 415 32.83 -10.50 8.79
CA THR A 415 34.18 -9.92 8.76
C THR A 415 34.21 -8.56 9.42
N GLY A 416 33.68 -8.50 10.64
CA GLY A 416 33.96 -7.45 11.61
C GLY A 416 34.90 -7.97 12.70
N SER A 417 36.15 -8.30 12.36
CA SER A 417 37.23 -8.34 13.35
C SER A 417 38.62 -8.35 12.71
N GLY A 418 39.37 -7.28 12.95
CA GLY A 418 40.83 -7.34 13.04
C GLY A 418 41.64 -6.72 11.91
N GLY A 419 42.27 -5.58 12.21
CA GLY A 419 43.69 -5.41 11.91
C GLY A 419 44.07 -4.46 10.78
N ASP A 420 44.55 -3.28 11.18
CA ASP A 420 45.79 -2.60 10.76
C ASP A 420 46.19 -2.42 9.29
N MET A 421 46.52 -1.14 8.99
CA MET A 421 47.56 -0.59 8.08
C MET A 421 47.48 -0.99 6.59
N VAL A 422 47.51 -0.09 5.60
CA VAL A 422 48.33 1.11 5.34
C VAL A 422 47.54 2.03 4.39
#